data_AF-A0A3E0KGN3-F1
#
_entry.id   AF-A0A3E0KGN3-F1
#
_cell.length_a   1.000
_cell.length_b   1.000
_cell.length_c   1.000
_cell.angle_alpha   90.00
_cell.angle_beta   90.00
_cell.angle_gamma   90.00
#
_symmetry.space_group_name_H-M   'P 1'
#
loop_
_entity.id
_entity.type
_entity.pdbx_description
1 polymer ?
#
loop_
_entity_poly.entity_id
_entity_poly.type
_entity_poly.pdbx_seq_one_letter_code
_entity_poly.pdbx_strand_id
1 'polypeptide(L)'
;MNESAMSHQRFVGPSAGGAEREPRMARMHAGRRRKWPYLLLLRKELRQALPTAGLFTLSIVAWHAFLYTRIGRWDPQVVVVSALLHLGFVPMWTLWRAGASLRQEWSSNHMSLLLTLPVPGWYITSAKALVLLAEMLWYIVLVLAGTLVLAIEGSWIQRIDLLGQAYVIGGEIYSRIPAEALSWRTLLFALGVVTAVAASGIIATQFSYIAGCLWRRWSGLFSTAVAGLSVWFILRAGTLLAPLFRWVPEIPVDGAVIVNNVRVQQTMYLGLSPVFGALAAVALLFWLGAVLLERDVEL
;
A
#
# COMPACT_ATOMS: atom_id res chain seq x y z
N MET A 1 -28.89 81.69 -18.33
CA MET A 1 -29.64 81.16 -17.16
C MET A 1 -29.21 79.71 -17.01
N ASN A 2 -28.31 79.27 -16.13
CA ASN A 2 -27.83 79.78 -14.84
C ASN A 2 -26.29 79.67 -14.74
N GLU A 3 -25.68 80.66 -14.09
CA GLU A 3 -24.27 80.75 -13.71
C GLU A 3 -24.02 80.17 -12.31
N SER A 4 -22.72 79.95 -12.02
CA SER A 4 -22.06 80.02 -10.69
C SER A 4 -22.29 78.84 -9.71
N ALA A 5 -21.32 78.34 -8.94
CA ALA A 5 -20.03 78.89 -8.54
C ALA A 5 -19.03 77.77 -8.17
N MET A 6 -17.75 78.05 -8.46
CA MET A 6 -16.59 77.40 -7.83
C MET A 6 -16.51 77.78 -6.35
N SER A 7 -16.02 76.89 -5.49
CA SER A 7 -15.19 77.32 -4.36
C SER A 7 -14.05 76.34 -4.08
N HIS A 8 -12.86 76.92 -4.07
CA HIS A 8 -11.59 76.38 -3.67
C HIS A 8 -11.60 75.84 -2.24
N GLN A 9 -10.93 74.72 -1.99
CA GLN A 9 -10.05 74.60 -0.81
C GLN A 9 -8.74 73.90 -1.15
N ARG A 10 -7.67 74.48 -0.60
CA ARG A 10 -6.25 74.27 -0.90
C ARG A 10 -5.65 73.11 -0.10
N PHE A 11 -4.60 72.55 -0.71
CA PHE A 11 -3.42 71.92 -0.11
C PHE A 11 -3.15 72.23 1.38
N VAL A 12 -2.98 71.17 2.18
CA VAL A 12 -1.98 71.06 3.27
C VAL A 12 -1.57 69.58 3.42
N GLY A 13 -0.38 69.21 2.96
CA GLY A 13 0.45 68.24 3.71
C GLY A 13 1.32 69.01 4.72
N PRO A 14 2.20 68.41 5.55
CA PRO A 14 2.57 67.00 5.65
C PRO A 14 2.56 66.46 7.11
N SER A 15 2.66 65.15 7.32
CA SER A 15 3.59 64.65 8.35
C SER A 15 4.09 63.26 8.00
N ALA A 16 5.39 63.21 7.72
CA ALA A 16 6.20 62.01 7.75
C ALA A 16 6.26 61.53 9.21
N GLY A 17 5.90 60.26 9.45
CA GLY A 17 5.95 59.69 10.80
C GLY A 17 5.10 58.44 10.92
N GLY A 18 5.49 57.36 10.27
CA GLY A 18 4.77 56.09 10.38
C GLY A 18 5.26 54.97 9.46
N ALA A 19 6.16 55.25 8.53
CA ALA A 19 6.94 54.23 7.86
C ALA A 19 8.08 53.80 8.80
N GLU A 20 7.84 52.80 9.67
CA GLU A 20 8.86 51.90 10.31
C GLU A 20 8.37 51.16 11.57
N ARG A 21 7.13 50.66 11.60
CA ARG A 21 6.70 49.65 12.60
C ARG A 21 5.66 48.76 11.94
N GLU A 22 5.79 47.47 11.63
CA GLU A 22 6.81 46.45 11.79
C GLU A 22 6.54 45.39 10.69
N PRO A 23 7.40 45.18 9.69
CA PRO A 23 7.38 43.95 8.89
C PRO A 23 8.17 42.81 9.58
N ARG A 24 8.41 42.92 10.91
CA ARG A 24 9.20 41.94 11.70
C ARG A 24 8.37 40.72 12.15
N MET A 25 7.08 40.88 12.41
CA MET A 25 6.22 39.74 12.81
C MET A 25 5.94 38.78 11.64
N ALA A 26 5.79 39.28 10.42
CA ALA A 26 5.57 38.43 9.24
C ALA A 26 6.81 37.62 8.82
N ARG A 27 8.01 38.07 9.20
CA ARG A 27 9.27 37.37 8.89
C ARG A 27 9.66 36.29 9.91
N MET A 28 9.08 36.25 11.10
CA MET A 28 9.42 35.24 12.11
C MET A 28 8.77 33.86 11.87
N HIS A 29 7.69 33.77 11.10
CA HIS A 29 7.08 32.47 10.75
C HIS A 29 7.65 31.85 9.46
N ALA A 30 8.45 32.59 8.68
CA ALA A 30 9.08 32.10 7.46
C ALA A 30 10.36 31.28 7.69
N GLY A 31 10.87 31.24 8.94
CA GLY A 31 12.18 30.67 9.27
C GLY A 31 12.22 29.17 9.56
N ARG A 32 11.08 28.48 9.62
CA ARG A 32 11.05 27.03 9.85
C ARG A 32 10.73 26.32 8.53
N ARG A 33 11.64 26.40 7.54
CA ARG A 33 11.69 25.47 6.40
C ARG A 33 11.81 24.05 6.97
N ARG A 34 10.65 23.44 7.21
CA ARG A 34 10.50 22.13 7.82
C ARG A 34 10.97 21.12 6.78
N LYS A 35 12.17 20.57 6.98
CA LYS A 35 13.00 19.89 5.97
C LYS A 35 12.38 18.63 5.32
N TRP A 36 11.12 18.27 5.61
CA TRP A 36 10.51 17.02 5.17
C TRP A 36 9.02 17.14 4.85
N PRO A 37 8.62 17.83 3.76
CA PRO A 37 7.22 17.96 3.35
C PRO A 37 6.55 16.59 3.14
N TYR A 38 7.28 15.61 2.60
CA TYR A 38 6.80 14.25 2.39
C TYR A 38 6.44 13.54 3.71
N LEU A 39 7.30 13.62 4.73
CA LEU A 39 7.04 12.98 6.03
C LEU A 39 5.84 13.57 6.76
N LEU A 40 5.57 14.86 6.55
CA LEU A 40 4.37 15.51 7.10
C LEU A 40 3.10 14.98 6.45
N LEU A 41 3.15 14.79 5.12
CA LEU A 41 2.05 14.19 4.37
C LEU A 41 1.85 12.73 4.78
N LEU A 42 2.92 11.93 4.84
CA LEU A 42 2.85 10.55 5.33
C LEU A 42 2.27 10.45 6.75
N ARG A 43 2.68 11.34 7.67
CA ARG A 43 2.13 11.39 9.04
C ARG A 43 0.66 11.81 9.08
N LYS A 44 0.23 12.66 8.14
CA LYS A 44 -1.19 13.01 7.99
C LYS A 44 -1.97 11.79 7.51
N GLU A 45 -1.51 11.14 6.44
CA GLU A 45 -2.12 9.93 5.88
C GLU A 45 -2.24 8.83 6.95
N LEU A 46 -1.16 8.57 7.70
CA LEU A 46 -1.17 7.58 8.78
C LEU A 46 -2.23 7.90 9.84
N ARG A 47 -2.34 9.16 10.27
CA ARG A 47 -3.34 9.58 11.26
C ARG A 47 -4.77 9.45 10.75
N GLN A 48 -4.99 9.74 9.47
CA GLN A 48 -6.29 9.54 8.83
C GLN A 48 -6.64 8.06 8.71
N ALA A 49 -5.63 7.21 8.56
CA ALA A 49 -5.80 5.77 8.40
C ALA A 49 -6.01 5.04 9.74
N LEU A 50 -5.54 5.62 10.86
CA LEU A 50 -5.61 5.05 12.22
C LEU A 50 -6.99 4.53 12.66
N PRO A 51 -8.12 5.25 12.51
CA PRO A 51 -9.40 4.77 13.03
C PRO A 51 -9.83 3.47 12.35
N THR A 52 -9.74 3.43 11.03
CA THR A 52 -10.04 2.25 10.22
C THR A 52 -9.05 1.11 10.47
N ALA A 53 -7.77 1.42 10.64
CA ALA A 53 -6.75 0.43 10.95
C ALA A 53 -6.92 -0.16 12.34
N GLY A 54 -7.30 0.67 13.32
CA GLY A 54 -7.61 0.28 14.68
C GLY A 54 -8.80 -0.67 14.74
N LEU A 55 -9.88 -0.39 13.99
CA LEU A 55 -11.04 -1.28 13.91
C LEU A 55 -10.67 -2.67 13.37
N PHE A 56 -9.89 -2.73 12.29
CA PHE A 56 -9.47 -4.01 11.73
C PHE A 56 -8.47 -4.75 12.64
N THR A 57 -7.56 -4.02 13.28
CA THR A 57 -6.67 -4.56 14.33
C THR A 57 -7.47 -5.16 15.48
N LEU A 58 -8.49 -4.46 15.97
CA LEU A 58 -9.38 -4.95 17.03
C LEU A 58 -10.12 -6.22 16.60
N SER A 59 -10.59 -6.29 15.35
CA SER A 59 -11.20 -7.51 14.80
C SER A 59 -10.24 -8.69 14.83
N ILE A 60 -9.00 -8.51 14.39
CA ILE A 60 -7.96 -9.57 14.41
C ILE A 60 -7.70 -10.02 15.86
N VAL A 61 -7.50 -9.08 16.78
CA VAL A 61 -7.22 -9.38 18.19
C VAL A 61 -8.41 -10.08 18.85
N ALA A 62 -9.64 -9.60 18.64
CA ALA A 62 -10.84 -10.22 19.18
C ALA A 62 -11.04 -11.65 18.67
N TRP A 63 -10.76 -11.89 17.39
CA TRP A 63 -10.80 -13.24 16.81
C TRP A 63 -9.76 -14.17 17.42
N HIS A 64 -8.52 -13.71 17.57
CA HIS A 64 -7.46 -14.52 18.20
C HIS A 64 -7.74 -14.77 19.68
N ALA A 65 -8.28 -13.79 20.40
CA ALA A 65 -8.73 -13.96 21.78
C ALA A 65 -9.88 -14.97 21.89
N PHE A 66 -10.82 -14.97 20.95
CA PHE A 66 -11.85 -16.00 20.88
C PHE A 66 -11.25 -17.39 20.65
N LEU A 67 -10.33 -17.54 19.69
CA LEU A 67 -9.67 -18.81 19.41
C LEU A 67 -8.84 -19.32 20.59
N TYR A 68 -8.25 -18.42 21.38
CA TYR A 68 -7.56 -18.77 22.61
C TYR A 68 -8.49 -19.51 23.60
N THR A 69 -9.75 -19.10 23.72
CA THR A 69 -10.74 -19.81 24.58
C THR A 69 -11.17 -21.19 24.05
N ARG A 70 -10.78 -21.52 22.81
CA ARG A 70 -11.09 -22.80 22.15
C ARG A 70 -9.93 -23.79 22.21
N ILE A 71 -8.77 -23.39 22.74
CA ILE A 71 -7.64 -24.29 22.99
C ILE A 71 -8.10 -25.44 23.91
N GLY A 72 -7.78 -26.67 23.52
CA GLY A 72 -8.15 -27.90 24.25
C GLY A 72 -9.60 -28.37 24.05
N ARG A 73 -10.45 -27.56 23.39
CA ARG A 73 -11.85 -27.94 23.08
C ARG A 73 -12.05 -28.28 21.61
N TRP A 74 -11.35 -27.58 20.73
CA TRP A 74 -11.42 -27.79 19.28
C TRP A 74 -10.20 -28.54 18.79
N ASP A 75 -10.34 -29.19 17.62
CA ASP A 75 -9.22 -29.79 16.92
C ASP A 75 -8.15 -28.69 16.65
N PRO A 76 -6.87 -28.95 16.98
CA PRO A 76 -5.78 -28.02 16.75
C PRO A 76 -5.69 -27.46 15.33
N GLN A 77 -5.95 -28.30 14.34
CA GLN A 77 -5.88 -27.93 12.93
C GLN A 77 -6.97 -26.89 12.60
N VAL A 78 -8.18 -27.10 13.14
CA VAL A 78 -9.31 -26.18 12.94
C VAL A 78 -9.00 -24.82 13.57
N VAL A 79 -8.37 -24.78 14.74
CA VAL A 79 -7.99 -23.52 15.40
C VAL A 79 -6.95 -22.75 14.59
N VAL A 80 -5.90 -23.43 14.09
CA VAL A 80 -4.84 -22.79 13.30
C VAL A 80 -5.37 -22.30 11.95
N VAL A 81 -6.10 -23.12 11.21
CA VAL A 81 -6.69 -22.70 9.92
C VAL A 81 -7.63 -21.52 10.13
N SER A 82 -8.41 -21.53 11.21
CA SER A 82 -9.28 -20.40 11.58
C SER A 82 -8.50 -19.14 11.94
N ALA A 83 -7.33 -19.25 12.58
CA ALA A 83 -6.46 -18.11 12.87
C ALA A 83 -5.91 -17.48 11.57
N LEU A 84 -5.52 -18.32 10.62
CA LEU A 84 -4.99 -17.92 9.32
C LEU A 84 -6.04 -17.34 8.35
N LEU A 85 -7.33 -17.49 8.64
CA LEU A 85 -8.42 -16.95 7.81
C LEU A 85 -8.26 -15.44 7.54
N HIS A 86 -7.78 -14.68 8.54
CA HIS A 86 -7.54 -13.25 8.39
C HIS A 86 -6.45 -12.95 7.35
N LEU A 87 -5.46 -13.83 7.19
CA LEU A 87 -4.38 -13.67 6.21
C LEU A 87 -4.93 -13.66 4.77
N GLY A 88 -5.95 -14.47 4.49
CA GLY A 88 -6.64 -14.46 3.19
C GLY A 88 -7.47 -13.20 2.95
N PHE A 89 -7.99 -12.58 4.02
CA PHE A 89 -8.80 -11.37 3.94
C PHE A 89 -7.96 -10.08 3.84
N VAL A 90 -6.74 -10.06 4.38
CA VAL A 90 -5.84 -8.88 4.38
C VAL A 90 -5.58 -8.30 2.99
N PRO A 91 -5.24 -9.08 1.93
CA PRO A 91 -5.04 -8.53 0.59
C PRO A 91 -6.32 -7.87 0.05
N MET A 92 -7.47 -8.52 0.22
CA MET A 92 -8.75 -8.00 -0.26
C MET A 92 -9.16 -6.72 0.47
N TRP A 93 -8.95 -6.68 1.79
CA TRP A 93 -9.13 -5.48 2.62
C TRP A 93 -8.23 -4.32 2.17
N THR A 94 -6.96 -4.63 1.86
CA THR A 94 -5.97 -3.63 1.43
C THR A 94 -6.34 -3.02 0.07
N LEU A 95 -6.81 -3.83 -0.88
CA LEU A 95 -7.31 -3.34 -2.18
C LEU A 95 -8.55 -2.46 -2.01
N TRP A 96 -9.51 -2.89 -1.19
CA TRP A 96 -10.68 -2.08 -0.88
C TRP A 96 -10.28 -0.73 -0.26
N ARG A 97 -9.35 -0.74 0.70
CA ARG A 97 -8.80 0.46 1.34
C ARG A 97 -8.10 1.40 0.35
N ALA A 98 -7.39 0.86 -0.64
CA ALA A 98 -6.75 1.66 -1.68
C ALA A 98 -7.75 2.50 -2.47
N GLY A 99 -8.86 1.90 -2.91
CA GLY A 99 -9.94 2.60 -3.61
C GLY A 99 -10.71 3.55 -2.68
N ALA A 100 -11.04 3.10 -1.47
CA ALA A 100 -11.80 3.92 -0.50
C ALA A 100 -11.04 5.17 -0.05
N SER A 101 -9.72 5.07 0.14
CA SER A 101 -8.86 6.21 0.52
C SER A 101 -8.88 7.31 -0.53
N LEU A 102 -8.80 6.96 -1.82
CA LEU A 102 -8.92 7.93 -2.90
C LEU A 102 -10.34 8.48 -2.99
N ARG A 103 -11.35 7.62 -2.92
CA ARG A 103 -12.76 8.05 -2.99
C ARG A 103 -13.12 9.07 -1.92
N GLN A 104 -12.64 8.88 -0.70
CA GLN A 104 -12.92 9.78 0.41
C GLN A 104 -12.39 11.19 0.15
N GLU A 105 -11.22 11.34 -0.49
CA GLU A 105 -10.66 12.65 -0.84
C GLU A 105 -11.43 13.35 -1.95
N TRP A 106 -11.86 12.57 -2.96
CA TRP A 106 -12.65 13.07 -4.07
C TRP A 106 -14.06 13.49 -3.65
N SER A 107 -14.71 12.75 -2.73
CA SER A 107 -16.06 13.07 -2.28
C SER A 107 -16.13 14.25 -1.30
N SER A 108 -15.02 14.61 -0.66
CA SER A 108 -15.03 15.56 0.46
C SER A 108 -14.69 17.00 0.08
N ASN A 109 -14.63 17.36 -1.21
CA ASN A 109 -14.21 18.71 -1.70
C ASN A 109 -12.83 19.18 -1.22
N HIS A 110 -12.02 18.30 -0.60
CA HIS A 110 -10.66 18.64 -0.16
C HIS A 110 -9.64 18.52 -1.30
N MET A 111 -10.01 17.89 -2.43
CA MET A 111 -9.13 17.72 -3.58
C MET A 111 -8.75 19.06 -4.23
N SER A 112 -9.70 19.98 -4.40
CA SER A 112 -9.43 21.31 -4.96
C SER A 112 -8.46 22.14 -4.08
N LEU A 113 -8.50 21.93 -2.76
CA LEU A 113 -7.55 22.53 -1.81
C LEU A 113 -6.18 21.82 -1.79
N LEU A 114 -6.12 20.54 -2.15
CA LEU A 114 -4.86 19.80 -2.27
C LEU A 114 -4.15 20.08 -3.59
N LEU A 115 -4.88 20.28 -4.69
CA LEU A 115 -4.34 20.58 -6.02
C LEU A 115 -3.85 22.03 -6.16
N THR A 116 -4.32 22.94 -5.30
CA THR A 116 -3.78 24.31 -5.22
C THR A 116 -2.44 24.38 -4.48
N LEU A 117 -2.04 23.30 -3.79
CA LEU A 117 -0.70 23.20 -3.24
C LEU A 117 0.26 22.78 -4.35
N PRO A 118 1.45 23.41 -4.48
CA PRO A 118 2.47 23.05 -5.46
C PRO A 118 3.17 21.74 -5.05
N VAL A 119 2.41 20.64 -4.98
CA VAL A 119 2.87 19.31 -4.59
C VAL A 119 2.60 18.38 -5.77
N PRO A 120 3.62 17.68 -6.28
CA PRO A 120 3.44 16.80 -7.43
C PRO A 120 2.55 15.59 -7.07
N GLY A 121 1.76 15.11 -8.01
CA GLY A 121 0.74 14.08 -7.80
C GLY A 121 1.30 12.77 -7.28
N TRP A 122 2.54 12.43 -7.66
CA TRP A 122 3.22 11.24 -7.17
C TRP A 122 3.51 11.27 -5.66
N TYR A 123 3.62 12.45 -5.02
CA TYR A 123 3.78 12.53 -3.56
C TYR A 123 2.53 12.01 -2.84
N ILE A 124 1.35 12.31 -3.39
CA ILE A 124 0.06 11.96 -2.78
C ILE A 124 -0.18 10.46 -2.93
N THR A 125 -0.04 9.93 -4.16
CA THR A 125 -0.29 8.51 -4.45
C THR A 125 0.73 7.60 -3.76
N SER A 126 2.03 7.96 -3.75
CA SER A 126 3.07 7.17 -3.07
C SER A 126 2.90 7.16 -1.56
N ALA A 127 2.59 8.29 -0.92
CA ALA A 127 2.39 8.31 0.53
C ALA A 127 1.20 7.44 0.94
N LYS A 128 0.09 7.50 0.20
CA LYS A 128 -1.04 6.58 0.42
C LYS A 128 -0.65 5.13 0.24
N ALA A 129 0.07 4.81 -0.83
CA ALA A 129 0.54 3.44 -1.08
C ALA A 129 1.44 2.94 0.05
N LEU A 130 2.36 3.76 0.56
CA LEU A 130 3.21 3.40 1.70
C LEU A 130 2.43 3.18 2.98
N VAL A 131 1.44 4.02 3.30
CA VAL A 131 0.58 3.81 4.48
C VAL A 131 -0.18 2.49 4.36
N LEU A 132 -0.75 2.19 3.19
CA LEU A 132 -1.48 0.94 2.95
C LEU A 132 -0.56 -0.29 3.03
N LEU A 133 0.66 -0.19 2.50
CA LEU A 133 1.67 -1.25 2.63
C LEU A 133 2.06 -1.48 4.09
N ALA A 134 2.27 -0.41 4.86
CA ALA A 134 2.58 -0.51 6.28
C ALA A 134 1.40 -1.10 7.08
N GLU A 135 0.16 -0.71 6.80
CA GLU A 135 -1.05 -1.31 7.38
C GLU A 135 -1.13 -2.81 7.07
N MET A 136 -0.94 -3.20 5.81
CA MET A 136 -0.99 -4.60 5.40
C MET A 136 0.08 -5.43 6.13
N LEU A 137 1.33 -4.94 6.15
CA LEU A 137 2.43 -5.61 6.86
C LEU A 137 2.13 -5.74 8.36
N TRP A 138 1.58 -4.69 8.97
CA TRP A 138 1.13 -4.74 10.35
C TRP A 138 0.10 -5.85 10.59
N TYR A 139 -0.92 -5.98 9.73
CA TYR A 139 -1.92 -7.05 9.86
C TYR A 139 -1.33 -8.44 9.65
N ILE A 140 -0.43 -8.62 8.68
CA ILE A 140 0.26 -9.89 8.45
C ILE A 140 1.05 -10.29 9.72
N VAL A 141 1.85 -9.37 10.25
CA VAL A 141 2.63 -9.61 11.48
C VAL A 141 1.70 -9.95 12.65
N LEU A 142 0.60 -9.23 12.81
CA LEU A 142 -0.35 -9.46 13.90
C LEU A 142 -1.03 -10.84 13.81
N VAL A 143 -1.46 -11.25 12.61
CA VAL A 143 -2.05 -12.58 12.38
C VAL A 143 -1.03 -13.68 12.61
N LEU A 144 0.18 -13.55 12.09
CA LEU A 144 1.25 -14.54 12.28
C LEU A 144 1.68 -14.65 13.74
N ALA A 145 1.85 -13.51 14.43
CA ALA A 145 2.18 -13.48 15.85
C ALA A 145 1.06 -14.08 16.72
N GLY A 146 -0.20 -13.74 16.44
CA GLY A 146 -1.35 -14.31 17.13
C GLY A 146 -1.44 -15.83 16.92
N THR A 147 -1.24 -16.29 15.68
CA THR A 147 -1.22 -17.73 15.36
C THR A 147 -0.09 -18.45 16.08
N LEU A 148 1.10 -17.83 16.16
CA LEU A 148 2.25 -18.38 16.88
C LEU A 148 1.95 -18.55 18.37
N VAL A 149 1.36 -17.54 19.02
CA VAL A 149 0.96 -17.62 20.44
C VAL A 149 -0.02 -18.78 20.67
N LEU A 150 -1.04 -18.92 19.82
CA LEU A 150 -2.00 -20.04 19.91
C LEU A 150 -1.31 -21.40 19.73
N ALA A 151 -0.31 -21.49 18.85
CA ALA A 151 0.45 -22.72 18.62
C ALA A 151 1.35 -23.10 19.80
N ILE A 152 1.99 -22.11 20.45
CA ILE A 152 2.82 -22.31 21.65
C ILE A 152 1.95 -22.81 22.81
N GLU A 153 0.91 -22.06 23.16
CA GLU A 153 0.06 -22.33 24.33
C GLU A 153 -0.71 -23.64 24.20
N GLY A 154 -1.10 -23.99 22.98
CA GLY A 154 -1.75 -25.26 22.72
C GLY A 154 -0.80 -26.46 22.66
N SER A 155 0.51 -26.29 22.88
CA SER A 155 1.55 -27.33 22.67
C SER A 155 1.54 -27.93 21.26
N TRP A 156 0.98 -27.20 20.30
CA TRP A 156 0.72 -27.68 18.95
C TRP A 156 1.94 -27.62 18.06
N ILE A 157 2.99 -26.89 18.43
CA ILE A 157 4.24 -26.80 17.67
C ILE A 157 4.88 -28.18 17.43
N GLN A 158 4.66 -29.14 18.35
CA GLN A 158 5.14 -30.52 18.19
C GLN A 158 4.19 -31.42 17.38
N ARG A 159 2.91 -31.04 17.25
CA ARG A 159 1.85 -31.88 16.64
C ARG A 159 1.39 -31.38 15.28
N ILE A 160 1.54 -30.09 15.01
CA ILE A 160 1.17 -29.45 13.76
C ILE A 160 2.47 -29.14 13.03
N ASP A 161 2.75 -29.95 12.02
CA ASP A 161 3.64 -29.54 10.94
C ASP A 161 2.94 -28.38 10.21
N LEU A 162 3.09 -27.16 10.73
CA LEU A 162 2.45 -25.94 10.22
C LEU A 162 2.84 -25.68 8.75
N LEU A 163 4.05 -26.10 8.37
CA LEU A 163 4.52 -26.11 6.98
C LEU A 163 3.90 -27.28 6.19
N GLY A 164 3.73 -28.43 6.82
CA GLY A 164 3.03 -29.62 6.30
C GLY A 164 1.50 -29.51 6.18
N GLN A 165 0.86 -28.41 6.60
CA GLN A 165 -0.56 -28.14 6.26
C GLN A 165 -0.73 -27.10 5.15
N ALA A 166 0.21 -26.17 4.98
CA ALA A 166 0.33 -25.40 3.73
C ALA A 166 0.57 -26.34 2.52
N TYR A 167 1.20 -27.49 2.77
CA TYR A 167 1.37 -28.64 1.86
C TYR A 167 0.06 -29.21 1.27
N VAL A 168 -1.05 -29.22 2.01
CA VAL A 168 -2.33 -29.78 1.51
C VAL A 168 -3.03 -28.81 0.54
N ILE A 169 -2.79 -27.50 0.70
CA ILE A 169 -3.40 -26.46 -0.15
C ILE A 169 -2.54 -26.20 -1.40
N GLY A 170 -1.23 -26.46 -1.34
CA GLY A 170 -0.25 -26.14 -2.40
C GLY A 170 0.03 -27.25 -3.43
N GLY A 171 -0.54 -28.45 -3.30
CA GLY A 171 -0.22 -29.58 -4.17
C GLY A 171 1.24 -30.07 -4.04
N GLU A 172 1.55 -31.17 -4.73
CA GLU A 172 2.80 -31.96 -4.67
C GLU A 172 4.13 -31.18 -4.90
N ILE A 173 4.06 -29.88 -5.16
CA ILE A 173 5.19 -28.99 -5.43
C ILE A 173 5.97 -28.64 -4.15
N TYR A 174 5.34 -28.69 -2.98
CA TYR A 174 5.96 -28.31 -1.69
C TYR A 174 6.43 -29.50 -0.86
N SER A 175 7.03 -30.51 -1.49
CA SER A 175 7.63 -31.62 -0.76
C SER A 175 8.84 -31.13 0.04
N ARG A 176 8.58 -30.79 1.32
CA ARG A 176 9.56 -30.65 2.42
C ARG A 176 10.61 -29.56 2.21
N ILE A 177 10.21 -28.31 2.49
CA ILE A 177 11.15 -27.25 2.89
C ILE A 177 11.84 -27.75 4.18
N PRO A 178 13.14 -28.11 4.18
CA PRO A 178 13.82 -28.52 5.41
C PRO A 178 13.75 -27.40 6.45
N ALA A 179 13.80 -27.72 7.74
CA ALA A 179 13.86 -26.68 8.79
C ALA A 179 15.03 -25.69 8.58
N GLU A 180 16.07 -26.14 7.88
CA GLU A 180 17.22 -25.35 7.41
C GLU A 180 16.86 -24.32 6.32
N ALA A 181 15.79 -24.56 5.55
CA ALA A 181 15.29 -23.65 4.53
C ALA A 181 14.40 -22.53 5.09
N LEU A 182 14.04 -22.57 6.39
CA LEU A 182 13.58 -21.37 7.12
C LEU A 182 14.76 -20.47 7.51
N SER A 183 15.65 -20.22 6.54
CA SER A 183 16.72 -19.26 6.70
C SER A 183 16.15 -17.84 6.70
N TRP A 184 16.82 -16.91 7.38
CA TRP A 184 16.42 -15.49 7.36
C TRP A 184 16.33 -14.94 5.91
N ARG A 185 17.14 -15.50 4.99
CA ARG A 185 17.13 -15.14 3.56
C ARG A 185 15.82 -15.55 2.88
N THR A 186 15.33 -16.74 3.17
CA THR A 186 14.05 -17.25 2.66
C THR A 186 12.88 -16.40 3.18
N LEU A 187 12.91 -16.02 4.45
CA LEU A 187 11.91 -15.14 5.06
C LEU A 187 11.91 -13.74 4.43
N LEU A 188 13.10 -13.15 4.23
CA LEU A 188 13.22 -11.87 3.54
C LEU A 188 12.73 -11.94 2.10
N PHE A 189 13.07 -13.01 1.38
CA PHE A 189 12.62 -13.20 0.01
C PHE A 189 11.09 -13.30 -0.06
N ALA A 190 10.49 -14.12 0.81
CA ALA A 190 9.03 -14.24 0.91
C ALA A 190 8.37 -12.89 1.26
N LEU A 191 8.92 -12.15 2.21
CA LEU A 191 8.45 -10.80 2.55
C LEU A 191 8.56 -9.84 1.35
N GLY A 192 9.67 -9.89 0.60
CA GLY A 192 9.88 -9.12 -0.62
C GLY A 192 8.84 -9.44 -1.70
N VAL A 193 8.55 -10.72 -1.93
CA VAL A 193 7.52 -11.16 -2.90
C VAL A 193 6.13 -10.68 -2.46
N VAL A 194 5.75 -10.89 -1.20
CA VAL A 194 4.44 -10.47 -0.67
C VAL A 194 4.26 -8.95 -0.77
N THR A 195 5.28 -8.18 -0.40
CA THR A 195 5.25 -6.72 -0.52
C THR A 195 5.18 -6.24 -1.96
N ALA A 196 5.91 -6.86 -2.88
CA ALA A 196 5.86 -6.52 -4.31
C ALA A 196 4.48 -6.80 -4.92
N VAL A 197 3.88 -7.96 -4.62
CA VAL A 197 2.53 -8.32 -5.08
C VAL A 197 1.50 -7.35 -4.52
N ALA A 198 1.58 -7.02 -3.22
CA ALA A 198 0.69 -6.07 -2.59
C ALA A 198 0.82 -4.66 -3.18
N ALA A 199 2.04 -4.17 -3.36
CA ALA A 199 2.31 -2.86 -3.96
C ALA A 199 1.73 -2.79 -5.38
N SER A 200 1.89 -3.86 -6.16
CA SER A 200 1.32 -3.97 -7.51
C SER A 200 -0.21 -3.84 -7.49
N GLY A 201 -0.88 -4.55 -6.56
CA GLY A 201 -2.33 -4.48 -6.40
C GLY A 201 -2.84 -3.12 -5.93
N ILE A 202 -2.13 -2.48 -4.98
CA ILE A 202 -2.45 -1.13 -4.50
C ILE A 202 -2.34 -0.13 -5.66
N ILE A 203 -1.22 -0.14 -6.38
CA ILE A 203 -0.98 0.79 -7.51
C ILE A 203 -2.00 0.56 -8.62
N ALA A 204 -2.27 -0.69 -8.99
CA ALA A 204 -3.29 -1.02 -10.00
C ALA A 204 -4.67 -0.49 -9.58
N THR A 205 -5.03 -0.61 -8.30
CA THR A 205 -6.30 -0.10 -7.76
C THR A 205 -6.34 1.43 -7.75
N GLN A 206 -5.24 2.08 -7.37
CA GLN A 206 -5.14 3.55 -7.38
C GLN A 206 -5.26 4.10 -8.80
N PHE A 207 -4.54 3.51 -9.76
CA PHE A 207 -4.61 3.88 -11.17
C PHE A 207 -6.02 3.68 -11.74
N SER A 208 -6.62 2.51 -11.46
CA SER A 208 -7.99 2.18 -11.85
C SER A 208 -9.01 3.21 -11.37
N TYR A 209 -8.91 3.61 -10.10
CA TYR A 209 -9.83 4.60 -9.53
C TYR A 209 -9.66 5.97 -10.19
N ILE A 210 -8.42 6.43 -10.36
CA ILE A 210 -8.10 7.71 -11.00
C ILE A 210 -8.61 7.73 -12.45
N ALA A 211 -8.36 6.68 -13.22
CA ALA A 211 -8.87 6.53 -14.57
C ALA A 211 -10.40 6.46 -14.62
N GLY A 212 -11.04 5.82 -13.64
CA GLY A 212 -12.49 5.76 -13.50
C GLY A 212 -13.16 7.11 -13.26
N CYS A 213 -12.50 8.01 -12.54
CA CYS A 213 -13.01 9.36 -12.28
C CYS A 213 -13.15 10.21 -13.55
N LEU A 214 -12.42 9.90 -14.63
CA LEU A 214 -12.57 10.58 -15.92
C LEU A 214 -13.96 10.37 -16.56
N TRP A 215 -14.68 9.30 -16.19
CA TRP A 215 -16.01 8.99 -16.72
C TRP A 215 -17.13 9.26 -15.71
N ARG A 216 -17.83 10.39 -15.85
CA ARG A 216 -18.82 10.87 -14.86
C ARG A 216 -20.00 9.92 -14.58
N ARG A 217 -20.53 9.20 -15.59
CA ARG A 217 -21.76 8.39 -15.48
C ARG A 217 -21.52 6.92 -15.08
N TRP A 218 -20.39 6.36 -15.49
CA TRP A 218 -20.10 4.93 -15.34
C TRP A 218 -18.74 4.67 -14.65
N SER A 219 -18.29 5.62 -13.83
CA SER A 219 -16.97 5.60 -13.17
C SER A 219 -16.68 4.30 -12.43
N GLY A 220 -17.68 3.72 -11.77
CA GLY A 220 -17.54 2.44 -11.07
C GLY A 220 -17.24 1.26 -11.99
N LEU A 221 -18.00 1.10 -13.08
CA LEU A 221 -17.76 0.02 -14.05
C LEU A 221 -16.42 0.21 -14.76
N PHE A 222 -16.09 1.45 -15.13
CA PHE A 222 -14.83 1.75 -15.79
C PHE A 222 -13.64 1.49 -14.85
N SER A 223 -13.73 1.88 -13.57
CA SER A 223 -12.71 1.56 -12.57
C SER A 223 -12.46 0.06 -12.52
N THR A 224 -13.51 -0.75 -12.34
CA THR A 224 -13.35 -2.21 -12.26
C THR A 224 -12.75 -2.81 -13.54
N ALA A 225 -13.17 -2.33 -14.72
CA ALA A 225 -12.59 -2.76 -15.99
C ALA A 225 -11.10 -2.40 -16.08
N VAL A 226 -10.71 -1.18 -15.71
CA VAL A 226 -9.31 -0.75 -15.69
C VAL A 226 -8.50 -1.50 -14.64
N ALA A 227 -9.07 -1.88 -13.49
CA ALA A 227 -8.39 -2.70 -12.50
C ALA A 227 -8.02 -4.07 -13.08
N GLY A 228 -8.98 -4.74 -13.73
CA GLY A 228 -8.74 -6.02 -14.41
C GLY A 228 -7.70 -5.89 -15.53
N LEU A 229 -7.81 -4.83 -16.35
CA LEU A 229 -6.87 -4.56 -17.43
C LEU A 229 -5.46 -4.22 -16.92
N SER A 230 -5.36 -3.53 -15.79
CA SER A 230 -4.08 -3.21 -15.13
C SER A 230 -3.39 -4.47 -14.63
N VAL A 231 -4.12 -5.38 -13.97
CA VAL A 231 -3.57 -6.67 -13.53
C VAL A 231 -3.15 -7.51 -14.73
N TRP A 232 -4.00 -7.62 -15.76
CA TRP A 232 -3.64 -8.31 -17.00
C TRP A 232 -2.39 -7.71 -17.65
N PHE A 233 -2.30 -6.38 -17.72
CA PHE A 233 -1.15 -5.67 -18.28
C PHE A 233 0.12 -5.96 -17.49
N ILE A 234 0.10 -5.91 -16.14
CA ILE A 234 1.25 -6.23 -15.30
C ILE A 234 1.75 -7.66 -15.57
N LEU A 235 0.84 -8.63 -15.58
CA LEU A 235 1.18 -10.05 -15.83
C LEU A 235 1.74 -10.25 -17.25
N ARG A 236 1.14 -9.60 -18.25
CA ARG A 236 1.56 -9.73 -19.64
C ARG A 236 2.89 -9.01 -19.90
N ALA A 237 3.07 -7.83 -19.34
CA ALA A 237 4.31 -7.06 -19.44
C ALA A 237 5.48 -7.78 -18.75
N GLY A 238 5.22 -8.51 -17.66
CA GLY A 238 6.22 -9.38 -17.03
C GLY A 238 6.84 -10.37 -18.02
N THR A 239 6.02 -11.07 -18.79
CA THR A 239 6.52 -12.05 -19.77
C THR A 239 7.11 -11.38 -21.02
N LEU A 240 6.52 -10.28 -21.49
CA LEU A 240 6.99 -9.55 -22.68
C LEU A 240 8.32 -8.84 -22.45
N LEU A 241 8.53 -8.26 -21.26
CA LEU A 241 9.76 -7.51 -20.92
C LEU A 241 10.85 -8.42 -20.33
N ALA A 242 10.55 -9.68 -19.98
CA ALA A 242 11.53 -10.61 -19.44
C ALA A 242 12.84 -10.69 -20.24
N PRO A 243 12.85 -10.67 -21.60
CA PRO A 243 14.11 -10.67 -22.38
C PRO A 243 15.04 -9.50 -22.07
N LEU A 244 14.50 -8.33 -21.69
CA LEU A 244 15.28 -7.13 -21.33
C LEU A 244 15.98 -7.28 -19.98
N PHE A 245 15.49 -8.17 -19.12
CA PHE A 245 16.00 -8.41 -17.77
C PHE A 245 16.75 -9.73 -17.63
N ARG A 246 17.26 -10.30 -18.73
CA ARG A 246 18.10 -11.52 -18.71
C ARG A 246 19.44 -11.34 -18.00
N TRP A 247 19.86 -10.09 -17.80
CA TRP A 247 21.07 -9.76 -17.04
C TRP A 247 20.90 -9.94 -15.53
N VAL A 248 19.66 -10.08 -15.04
CA VAL A 248 19.38 -10.28 -13.62
C VAL A 248 19.71 -11.73 -13.24
N PRO A 249 20.53 -11.96 -12.20
CA PRO A 249 20.91 -13.31 -11.79
C PRO A 249 19.70 -14.10 -11.29
N GLU A 250 19.67 -15.39 -11.62
CA GLU A 250 18.65 -16.31 -11.13
C GLU A 250 18.95 -16.68 -9.67
N ILE A 251 17.90 -16.83 -8.86
CA ILE A 251 18.05 -17.27 -7.48
C ILE A 251 17.91 -18.79 -7.44
N PRO A 252 18.95 -19.54 -7.02
CA PRO A 252 18.82 -20.97 -6.79
C PRO A 252 17.96 -21.20 -5.55
N VAL A 253 16.94 -22.02 -5.71
CA VAL A 253 16.09 -22.51 -4.62
C VAL A 253 16.28 -24.02 -4.54
N ASP A 254 16.90 -24.45 -3.45
CA ASP A 254 17.15 -25.85 -3.18
C ASP A 254 15.86 -26.52 -2.69
N GLY A 255 15.31 -27.41 -3.51
CA GLY A 255 14.19 -28.28 -3.17
C GLY A 255 14.65 -29.72 -2.96
N ALA A 256 13.82 -30.53 -2.30
CA ALA A 256 14.06 -31.96 -2.17
C ALA A 256 12.83 -32.73 -2.67
N VAL A 257 12.93 -33.38 -3.81
CA VAL A 257 11.85 -34.18 -4.38
C VAL A 257 12.07 -35.65 -4.02
N ILE A 258 11.00 -36.35 -3.64
CA ILE A 258 11.07 -37.79 -3.41
C ILE A 258 10.74 -38.48 -4.73
N VAL A 259 11.74 -39.12 -5.34
CA VAL A 259 11.56 -39.94 -6.53
C VAL A 259 11.83 -41.39 -6.13
N ASN A 260 10.86 -42.28 -6.31
CA ASN A 260 10.97 -43.70 -5.96
C ASN A 260 11.40 -43.95 -4.50
N ASN A 261 10.81 -43.22 -3.55
CA ASN A 261 11.12 -43.30 -2.12
C ASN A 261 12.56 -42.91 -1.74
N VAL A 262 13.32 -42.31 -2.67
CA VAL A 262 14.66 -41.76 -2.45
C VAL A 262 14.59 -40.23 -2.50
N ARG A 263 15.19 -39.57 -1.51
CA ARG A 263 15.26 -38.10 -1.44
C ARG A 263 16.33 -37.61 -2.42
N VAL A 264 15.90 -36.94 -3.48
CA VAL A 264 16.80 -36.31 -4.45
C VAL A 264 16.75 -34.80 -4.22
N GLN A 265 17.89 -34.18 -3.92
CA GLN A 265 18.00 -32.73 -3.91
C GLN A 265 17.94 -32.22 -5.36
N GLN A 266 17.06 -31.26 -5.62
CA GLN A 266 16.95 -30.57 -6.89
C GLN A 266 17.05 -29.07 -6.66
N THR A 267 17.99 -28.42 -7.33
CA THR A 267 18.10 -26.96 -7.33
C THR A 267 17.24 -26.39 -8.45
N MET A 268 16.16 -25.69 -8.11
CA MET A 268 15.32 -24.97 -9.08
C MET A 268 15.80 -23.54 -9.18
N TYR A 269 16.00 -23.03 -10.39
CA TYR A 269 16.37 -21.63 -10.60
C TYR A 269 15.10 -20.79 -10.81
N LEU A 270 14.83 -19.88 -9.87
CA LEU A 270 13.74 -18.92 -10.02
C LEU A 270 14.22 -17.76 -10.90
N GLY A 271 13.73 -17.74 -12.14
CA GLY A 271 13.94 -16.63 -13.06
C GLY A 271 13.30 -15.34 -12.52
N LEU A 272 14.12 -14.36 -12.16
CA LEU A 272 13.63 -13.05 -11.70
C LEU A 272 13.25 -12.13 -12.86
N SER A 273 13.68 -12.41 -14.10
CA SER A 273 13.43 -11.54 -15.25
C SER A 273 11.95 -11.20 -15.47
N PRO A 274 11.00 -12.15 -15.37
CA PRO A 274 9.57 -11.82 -15.47
C PRO A 274 9.06 -10.93 -14.34
N VAL A 275 9.63 -11.05 -13.14
CA VAL A 275 9.28 -10.22 -11.96
C VAL A 275 9.71 -8.78 -12.20
N PHE A 276 10.94 -8.56 -12.68
CA PHE A 276 11.41 -7.21 -13.03
C PHE A 276 10.61 -6.58 -14.17
N GLY A 277 10.18 -7.39 -15.17
CA GLY A 277 9.25 -6.94 -16.20
C GLY A 277 7.90 -6.47 -15.63
N ALA A 278 7.34 -7.22 -14.67
CA ALA A 278 6.10 -6.85 -14.01
C ALA A 278 6.28 -5.59 -13.15
N LEU A 279 7.40 -5.45 -12.43
CA LEU A 279 7.72 -4.25 -11.66
C LEU A 279 7.88 -3.01 -12.55
N ALA A 280 8.46 -3.14 -13.75
CA ALA A 280 8.53 -2.05 -14.72
C ALA A 280 7.13 -1.60 -15.16
N ALA A 281 6.21 -2.54 -15.39
CA ALA A 281 4.82 -2.23 -15.71
C ALA A 281 4.08 -1.56 -14.55
N VAL A 282 4.33 -1.98 -13.31
CA VAL A 282 3.80 -1.35 -12.09
C VAL A 282 4.32 0.09 -11.96
N ALA A 283 5.62 0.30 -12.18
CA ALA A 283 6.22 1.63 -12.17
C ALA A 283 5.63 2.54 -13.26
N LEU A 284 5.36 1.99 -14.45
CA LEU A 284 4.69 2.72 -15.52
C LEU A 284 3.26 3.10 -15.14
N LEU A 285 2.46 2.19 -14.58
CA LEU A 285 1.10 2.50 -14.11
C LEU A 285 1.10 3.55 -12.99
N PHE A 286 2.05 3.46 -12.06
CA PHE A 286 2.23 4.46 -11.02
C PHE A 286 2.53 5.84 -11.60
N TRP A 287 3.47 5.90 -12.54
CA TRP A 287 3.84 7.15 -13.22
C TRP A 287 2.69 7.73 -14.03
N LEU A 288 2.00 6.90 -14.83
CA LEU A 288 0.82 7.31 -15.60
C LEU A 288 -0.30 7.82 -14.68
N GLY A 289 -0.55 7.13 -13.56
CA GLY A 289 -1.54 7.57 -12.58
C GLY A 289 -1.18 8.92 -11.94
N ALA A 290 0.10 9.16 -11.66
CA ALA A 290 0.57 10.45 -11.15
C ALA A 290 0.40 11.58 -12.18
N VAL A 291 0.77 11.33 -13.44
CA VAL A 291 0.60 12.30 -14.53
C VAL A 291 -0.87 12.62 -14.78
N LEU A 292 -1.74 11.61 -14.76
CA LEU A 292 -3.18 11.78 -14.98
C LEU A 292 -3.82 12.60 -13.85
N LEU A 293 -3.35 12.40 -12.62
CA LEU A 293 -3.76 13.19 -11.46
C LEU A 293 -3.32 14.66 -11.56
N GLU A 294 -2.16 14.93 -12.15
CA GLU A 294 -1.65 16.30 -12.34
C GLU A 294 -2.32 17.04 -13.51
N ARG A 295 -2.67 16.35 -14.60
CA ARG A 295 -3.15 17.00 -15.84
C ARG A 295 -4.66 17.10 -15.99
N ASP A 296 -5.38 16.04 -15.61
CA ASP A 296 -6.78 15.86 -16.05
C ASP A 296 -7.79 16.02 -14.91
N VAL A 297 -7.32 16.24 -13.68
CA VAL A 297 -8.17 16.48 -12.49
C VAL A 297 -8.38 17.99 -12.22
N GLU A 298 -7.97 18.85 -13.15
CA GLU A 298 -8.16 20.31 -13.10
C GLU A 298 -9.58 20.80 -13.48
N LEU A 299 -10.56 19.90 -13.67
CA LEU A 299 -11.92 20.25 -14.15
C LEU A 299 -12.97 20.41 -13.04
#